data_AF-A0AAV4KBA4-F1
#
_entry.id   AF-A0AAV4KBA4-F1
#
_cell.length_a   1.000
_cell.length_b   1.000
_cell.length_c   1.000
_cell.angle_alpha   90.00
_cell.angle_beta   90.00
_cell.angle_gamma   90.00
#
_symmetry.space_group_name_H-M   'P 1'
#
loop_
_entity.id
_entity.type
_entity.pdbx_description
1 polymer ?
#
loop_
_entity_poly.entity_id
_entity_poly.type
_entity_poly.pdbx_seq_one_letter_code
_entity_poly.pdbx_strand_id
1 'polypeptide(L)'
;MAHRVTGVLIFFFLFVHVLDTALVRVSPEAYDEVVATYKTPIVALLEYGLVAAILFHALNGLRVIAVDFWSKGPRYQKQMLWTVVGIWVVLMAGSLYPILGHAARELFGS
;
A
#
# COMPACT_ATOMS: atom_id res chain seq x y z
N MET A 1 -9.13 14.48 2.27
CA MET A 1 -10.00 13.29 2.13
C MET A 1 -9.20 12.01 1.92
N ALA A 2 -8.25 11.98 0.97
CA ALA A 2 -7.44 10.80 0.64
C ALA A 2 -6.81 10.06 1.85
N HIS A 3 -6.32 10.77 2.87
CA HIS A 3 -5.74 10.15 4.07
C HIS A 3 -6.74 9.26 4.83
N ARG A 4 -8.00 9.68 4.92
CA ARG A 4 -9.06 8.89 5.58
C ARG A 4 -9.44 7.67 4.75
N VAL A 5 -9.62 7.86 3.45
CA VAL A 5 -9.98 6.78 2.52
C VAL A 5 -8.90 5.69 2.55
N THR A 6 -7.64 6.08 2.39
CA THR A 6 -6.50 5.13 2.47
C THR A 6 -6.42 4.43 3.82
N GLY A 7 -6.66 5.12 4.93
CA GLY A 7 -6.69 4.50 6.26
C GLY A 7 -7.78 3.44 6.41
N VAL A 8 -8.99 3.70 5.90
CA VAL A 8 -10.10 2.74 5.91
C VAL A 8 -9.79 1.51 5.04
N LEU A 9 -9.22 1.72 3.85
CA LEU A 9 -8.80 0.62 2.97
C LEU A 9 -7.74 -0.26 3.65
N ILE A 10 -6.73 0.35 4.26
CA ILE A 10 -5.67 -0.38 4.99
C ILE A 10 -6.26 -1.15 6.17
N PHE A 11 -7.20 -0.56 6.91
CA PHE A 11 -7.86 -1.24 8.03
C PHE A 11 -8.57 -2.53 7.59
N PHE A 12 -9.38 -2.46 6.53
CA PHE A 12 -10.06 -3.66 6.02
C PHE A 12 -9.09 -4.68 5.42
N PHE A 13 -8.05 -4.22 4.74
CA PHE A 13 -6.96 -5.10 4.29
C PHE A 13 -6.35 -5.84 5.48
N LEU A 14 -5.96 -5.12 6.54
CA LEU A 14 -5.37 -5.72 7.74
C LEU A 14 -6.32 -6.69 8.44
N PHE A 15 -7.62 -6.42 8.45
CA PHE A 15 -8.60 -7.35 9.01
C PHE A 15 -8.58 -8.70 8.28
N VAL A 16 -8.67 -8.69 6.94
CA VAL A 16 -8.62 -9.92 6.14
C VAL A 16 -7.24 -10.57 6.24
N HIS A 17 -6.17 -9.77 6.16
CA HIS A 17 -4.78 -10.23 6.21
C HIS A 17 -4.40 -10.91 7.53
N VAL A 18 -4.94 -10.47 8.66
CA VAL A 18 -4.68 -11.13 9.94
C VAL A 18 -5.41 -12.47 10.01
N LEU A 19 -6.62 -12.57 9.43
CA LEU A 19 -7.38 -13.81 9.40
C LEU A 19 -6.74 -14.85 8.47
N ASP A 20 -6.30 -14.44 7.27
CA ASP A 20 -5.66 -15.36 6.32
C ASP A 20 -4.30 -15.86 6.84
N THR A 21 -3.47 -14.98 7.41
CA THR A 21 -2.18 -15.38 7.99
C THR A 21 -2.35 -16.25 9.24
N ALA A 22 -3.44 -16.11 9.99
CA ALA A 22 -3.72 -16.98 11.13
C ALA A 22 -3.95 -18.46 10.72
N LEU A 23 -4.36 -18.73 9.47
CA LEU A 23 -4.53 -20.11 8.97
C LEU A 23 -3.25 -20.93 9.03
N VAL A 24 -2.07 -20.28 9.00
CA VAL A 24 -0.77 -20.97 9.15
C VAL A 24 -0.67 -21.75 10.47
N ARG A 25 -1.45 -21.36 11.49
CA ARG A 25 -1.50 -22.03 12.79
C ARG A 25 -2.52 -23.17 12.86
N VAL A 26 -3.38 -23.30 11.86
CA VAL A 26 -4.48 -24.29 11.82
C VAL A 26 -4.10 -25.44 10.89
N SER A 27 -3.77 -25.14 9.62
CA SER A 27 -3.30 -26.10 8.63
C SER A 27 -2.42 -25.36 7.62
N PRO A 28 -1.16 -25.77 7.45
CA PRO A 28 -0.29 -25.23 6.41
C PRO A 28 -0.90 -25.39 5.01
N GLU A 29 -1.59 -26.50 4.75
CA GLU A 29 -2.24 -26.76 3.46
C GLU A 29 -3.37 -25.75 3.20
N ALA A 30 -4.21 -25.46 4.20
CA ALA A 30 -5.27 -24.45 4.08
C ALA A 30 -4.70 -23.04 3.84
N TYR A 31 -3.57 -22.71 4.45
CA TYR A 31 -2.86 -21.46 4.18
C TYR A 31 -2.36 -21.40 2.74
N ASP A 32 -1.70 -22.45 2.26
CA ASP A 32 -1.17 -22.53 0.90
C ASP A 32 -2.28 -22.43 -0.15
N GLU A 33 -3.43 -23.08 0.06
CA GLU A 33 -4.60 -22.96 -0.80
C GLU A 33 -5.12 -21.52 -0.89
N VAL A 34 -5.28 -20.85 0.25
CA VAL A 34 -5.75 -19.45 0.28
C VAL A 34 -4.75 -18.52 -0.41
N VAL A 35 -3.46 -18.64 -0.10
CA VAL A 35 -2.41 -17.81 -0.70
C VAL A 35 -2.29 -18.05 -2.21
N ALA A 36 -2.53 -19.27 -2.69
CA ALA A 36 -2.55 -19.55 -4.12
C ALA A 36 -3.62 -18.74 -4.86
N THR A 37 -4.76 -18.46 -4.23
CA THR A 37 -5.82 -17.63 -4.85
C THR A 37 -5.41 -16.16 -5.06
N TYR A 38 -4.41 -15.68 -4.32
CA TYR A 38 -3.89 -14.31 -4.44
C TYR A 38 -2.86 -14.16 -5.56
N LYS A 39 -2.34 -15.25 -6.12
CA LYS A 39 -1.33 -15.21 -7.18
C LYS A 39 -1.99 -15.07 -8.56
N THR A 40 -2.65 -13.94 -8.79
CA THR A 40 -3.25 -13.61 -10.09
C THR A 40 -2.89 -12.20 -10.54
N PRO A 41 -2.88 -11.90 -11.84
CA PRO A 41 -2.58 -10.56 -12.35
C PRO A 41 -3.52 -9.45 -11.82
N ILE A 42 -4.78 -9.80 -11.55
CA ILE A 42 -5.75 -8.86 -10.96
C ILE A 42 -5.35 -8.51 -9.53
N VAL A 43 -4.97 -9.50 -8.73
CA VAL A 43 -4.54 -9.27 -7.35
C VAL A 43 -3.21 -8.50 -7.33
N ALA A 44 -2.28 -8.74 -8.25
CA ALA A 44 -1.06 -7.93 -8.38
C ALA A 44 -1.37 -6.42 -8.60
N LEU A 45 -2.42 -6.10 -9.39
CA LEU A 45 -2.88 -4.73 -9.55
C LEU A 45 -3.48 -4.18 -8.25
N LEU A 46 -4.24 -4.98 -7.51
CA LEU A 46 -4.77 -4.62 -6.20
C LEU A 46 -3.66 -4.39 -5.17
N GLU A 47 -2.61 -5.23 -5.16
CA GLU A 47 -1.41 -5.08 -4.34
C GLU A 47 -0.67 -3.78 -4.67
N TYR A 48 -0.51 -3.45 -5.95
CA TYR A 48 0.08 -2.18 -6.36
C TYR A 48 -0.75 -0.98 -5.87
N GLY A 49 -2.09 -1.09 -5.95
CA GLY A 49 -3.01 -0.10 -5.37
C GLY A 49 -2.92 -0.01 -3.85
N LEU A 50 -2.75 -1.13 -3.15
CA LEU A 50 -2.55 -1.17 -1.70
C LEU A 50 -1.24 -0.50 -1.30
N VAL A 51 -0.13 -0.75 -2.03
CA VAL A 51 1.14 -0.04 -1.82
C VAL A 51 0.96 1.47 -2.01
N ALA A 52 0.21 1.87 -3.02
CA ALA A 52 -0.14 3.27 -3.24
C ALA A 52 -0.86 3.90 -2.04
N ALA A 53 -1.84 3.18 -1.47
CA ALA A 53 -2.59 3.61 -0.30
C ALA A 53 -1.72 3.70 0.96
N ILE A 54 -0.91 2.68 1.25
CA ILE A 54 -0.01 2.62 2.41
C ILE A 54 1.01 3.75 2.36
N LEU A 55 1.70 3.93 1.22
CA LEU A 55 2.72 4.96 1.08
C LEU A 55 2.12 6.36 1.25
N PHE A 56 0.99 6.63 0.61
CA PHE A 56 0.34 7.94 0.77
C PHE A 56 -0.14 8.16 2.20
N HIS A 57 -0.75 7.15 2.83
CA HIS A 57 -1.27 7.24 4.19
C HIS A 57 -0.16 7.56 5.18
N ALA A 58 0.97 6.83 5.11
CA ALA A 58 2.12 7.02 5.99
C ALA A 58 2.79 8.39 5.77
N LEU A 59 3.11 8.74 4.53
CA LEU A 59 3.77 10.02 4.21
C LEU A 59 2.90 11.23 4.57
N ASN A 60 1.61 11.17 4.24
CA ASN A 60 0.69 12.26 4.61
C ASN A 60 0.44 12.29 6.13
N GLY A 61 0.46 11.16 6.83
CA GLY A 61 0.42 11.10 8.30
C GLY A 61 1.61 11.83 8.92
N LEU A 62 2.83 11.58 8.43
CA LEU A 62 4.04 12.30 8.84
C LEU A 62 3.93 13.81 8.57
N ARG A 63 3.37 14.21 7.43
CA ARG A 63 3.08 15.62 7.14
C ARG A 63 2.12 16.22 8.18
N VAL A 64 1.04 15.53 8.53
CA VAL A 64 0.06 16.02 9.53
C VAL A 64 0.74 16.20 10.88
N ILE A 65 1.51 15.21 11.34
CA ILE A 65 2.31 15.30 12.57
C ILE A 65 3.24 16.52 12.49
N ALA A 66 3.97 16.72 11.39
CA ALA A 66 4.85 17.86 11.24
C ALA A 66 4.09 19.20 11.26
N VAL A 67 2.89 19.27 10.69
CA VAL A 67 2.06 20.48 10.72
C VAL A 67 1.59 20.81 12.14
N ASP A 68 1.22 19.80 12.92
CA ASP A 68 0.66 19.97 14.26
C ASP A 68 1.73 20.29 15.31
N PHE A 69 2.92 19.68 15.19
CA PHE A 69 3.97 19.76 16.21
C PHE A 69 5.09 20.77 15.88
N TRP A 70 5.18 21.28 14.64
CA TRP A 70 6.17 22.30 14.28
C TRP A 70 5.53 23.69 14.24
N SER A 71 6.14 24.66 14.93
CA SER A 71 5.64 26.05 15.00
C SER A 71 5.50 26.75 13.63
N LYS A 72 6.27 26.33 12.61
CA LYS A 72 6.14 26.83 11.23
C LYS A 72 5.38 25.87 10.30
N GLY A 73 4.88 24.75 10.83
CA GLY A 73 4.17 23.71 10.08
C GLY A 73 3.03 24.25 9.21
N PRO A 74 2.08 25.03 9.75
CA PRO A 74 0.96 25.59 8.98
C PRO A 74 1.40 26.49 7.82
N ARG A 75 2.55 27.17 7.94
CA ARG A 75 3.12 28.03 6.88
C ARG A 75 3.64 27.21 5.69
N TYR A 76 4.19 26.03 5.94
CA TYR A 76 4.80 25.18 4.91
C TYR A 76 3.90 24.03 4.45
N GLN A 77 2.64 23.99 4.89
CA GLN A 77 1.71 22.88 4.64
C GLN A 77 1.54 22.50 3.16
N LYS A 78 1.64 23.48 2.24
CA LYS A 78 1.49 23.28 0.79
C LYS A 78 2.77 22.70 0.19
N GLN A 79 3.93 23.23 0.59
CA GLN A 79 5.23 22.70 0.21
C GLN A 79 5.39 21.26 0.67
N MET A 80 5.05 20.98 1.94
CA MET A 80 5.05 19.61 2.48
C MET A 80 4.15 18.66 1.68
N LEU A 81 2.96 19.12 1.26
CA LEU A 81 2.06 18.29 0.45
C LEU A 81 2.72 17.91 -0.88
N TRP A 82 3.31 18.88 -1.58
CA TRP A 82 4.02 18.60 -2.84
C TRP A 82 5.25 17.73 -2.64
N THR A 83 5.98 17.90 -1.54
CA THR A 83 7.08 17.00 -1.17
C THR A 83 6.58 15.57 -0.96
N VAL A 84 5.49 15.39 -0.21
CA VAL A 84 4.86 14.07 0.00
C VAL A 84 4.44 13.45 -1.33
N VAL A 85 3.78 14.20 -2.21
CA VAL A 85 3.37 13.72 -3.53
C VAL A 85 4.58 13.36 -4.39
N GLY A 86 5.62 14.19 -4.40
CA GLY A 86 6.86 13.92 -5.16
C GLY A 86 7.54 12.64 -4.70
N ILE A 87 7.72 12.46 -3.38
CA ILE A 87 8.28 11.23 -2.80
C ILE A 87 7.40 10.03 -3.14
N TRP A 88 6.08 10.17 -2.98
CA TRP A 88 5.12 9.12 -3.29
C TRP A 88 5.21 8.68 -4.76
N VAL A 89 5.27 9.60 -5.72
CA VAL A 89 5.42 9.28 -7.15
C VAL A 89 6.72 8.52 -7.41
N VAL A 90 7.84 8.97 -6.83
CA VAL A 90 9.14 8.30 -6.99
C VAL A 90 9.11 6.87 -6.44
N LEU A 91 8.53 6.67 -5.26
CA LEU A 91 8.41 5.35 -4.65
C LEU A 91 7.47 4.43 -5.45
N MET A 92 6.36 4.96 -5.96
CA MET A 92 5.45 4.20 -6.82
C MET A 92 6.11 3.78 -8.14
N ALA A 93 6.88 4.68 -8.77
CA ALA A 93 7.65 4.33 -9.96
C ALA A 93 8.67 3.21 -9.67
N GLY A 94 9.35 3.28 -8.52
CA GLY A 94 10.29 2.25 -8.07
C GLY A 94 9.63 0.91 -7.74
N SER A 95 8.37 0.91 -7.28
CA SER A 95 7.65 -0.31 -6.90
C SER A 95 6.95 -1.00 -8.07
N LEU A 96 6.83 -0.33 -9.22
CA LEU A 96 6.11 -0.84 -10.39
C LEU A 96 6.66 -2.19 -10.90
N TYR A 97 7.97 -2.29 -11.15
CA TYR A 97 8.57 -3.53 -11.64
C TYR A 97 8.59 -4.66 -10.60
N PRO A 98 9.00 -4.43 -9.34
CA PRO A 98 8.96 -5.48 -8.31
C PRO A 98 7.57 -6.08 -8.08
N ILE A 99 6.52 -5.27 -8.16
CA ILE A 99 5.14 -5.72 -7.88
C ILE A 99 4.48 -6.27 -9.13
N LEU A 100 4.47 -5.54 -10.25
CA LEU A 100 3.73 -5.95 -11.44
C LEU A 100 4.54 -6.83 -12.40
N GLY A 101 5.84 -7.00 -12.16
CA GLY A 101 6.73 -7.76 -13.04
C GLY A 101 6.31 -9.23 -13.21
N HIS A 102 5.81 -9.87 -12.14
CA HIS A 102 5.32 -11.24 -12.24
C HIS A 102 4.01 -11.32 -13.03
N ALA A 103 3.08 -10.40 -12.80
CA ALA A 103 1.81 -10.33 -13.52
C ALA A 103 2.01 -10.08 -15.01
N ALA A 104 2.98 -9.25 -15.37
CA ALA A 104 3.36 -9.03 -16.76
C ALA A 104 3.89 -10.32 -17.42
N ARG A 105 4.75 -11.08 -16.74
CA ARG A 105 5.26 -12.37 -17.26
C ARG A 105 4.15 -13.39 -17.43
N GLU A 106 3.22 -13.46 -16.47
CA GLU A 106 2.08 -14.38 -16.52
C GLU A 106 1.10 -14.05 -17.65
N LEU A 107 0.86 -12.76 -17.92
CA LEU A 107 -0.04 -12.31 -18.99
C LEU A 107 0.58 -12.37 -20.39
N PHE A 108 1.88 -12.08 -20.51
CA PHE A 108 2.55 -11.91 -21.81
C PHE A 108 3.53 -13.03 -22.16
N GLY A 109 3.71 -14.02 -21.28
CA GLY A 109 4.34 -15.31 -21.62
C GLY A 109 5.81 -15.23 -22.02
N SER A 110 6.61 -14.35 -21.39
CA SER A 110 8.08 -14.37 -21.53
C SER A 110 8.76 -15.26 -20.50
#